data_AF-A0A3B9ACD1-F1
#
_entry.id   AF-A0A3B9ACD1-F1
#
_cell.length_a   1.000
_cell.length_b   1.000
_cell.length_c   1.000
_cell.angle_alpha   90.00
_cell.angle_beta   90.00
_cell.angle_gamma   90.00
#
_symmetry.space_group_name_H-M   'P 1'
#
loop_
_entity.id
_entity.type
_entity.pdbx_description
1 polymer ?
#
loop_
_entity_poly.entity_id
_entity_poly.type
_entity_poly.pdbx_seq_one_letter_code
_entity_poly.pdbx_strand_id
1 'polypeptide(L)'
;MKKISVLVFAASLFGCGVTSPVKEELGYEGQNSDGLAVSELLETLKSNPDVQVRVDRGWQIAEVKSERALYSFTPETHPAHPSYVKRQIIQKEGSI
;
A
#
# COMPACT_ATOMS: atom_id res chain seq x y z
N MET A 1 38.40 -13.51 -55.52
CA MET A 1 38.80 -14.68 -54.70
C MET A 1 39.00 -14.20 -53.27
N LYS A 2 38.40 -14.89 -52.27
CA LYS A 2 38.74 -14.87 -50.82
C LYS A 2 39.03 -13.48 -50.24
N LYS A 3 38.23 -12.90 -49.35
CA LYS A 3 38.06 -13.37 -47.97
C LYS A 3 36.67 -13.01 -47.45
N ILE A 4 35.82 -14.03 -47.39
CA ILE A 4 34.68 -14.11 -46.48
C ILE A 4 35.22 -14.19 -45.05
N SER A 5 34.45 -13.66 -44.10
CA SER A 5 34.53 -13.89 -42.65
C SER A 5 35.66 -13.23 -41.89
N VAL A 6 35.55 -11.94 -41.55
CA VAL A 6 35.94 -11.43 -40.21
C VAL A 6 35.22 -10.09 -39.99
N LEU A 7 33.97 -10.11 -39.51
CA LEU A 7 33.37 -8.98 -38.75
C LEU A 7 32.00 -9.38 -38.17
N VAL A 8 31.93 -10.58 -37.59
CA VAL A 8 30.77 -11.07 -36.82
C VAL A 8 31.13 -11.21 -35.32
N PHE A 9 32.18 -10.53 -34.86
CA PHE A 9 32.74 -10.77 -33.52
C PHE A 9 33.02 -9.47 -32.75
N ALA A 10 32.06 -8.54 -32.73
CA ALA A 10 32.17 -7.33 -31.92
C ALA A 10 30.80 -6.76 -31.51
N ALA A 11 29.80 -7.61 -31.26
CA ALA A 11 28.47 -7.18 -30.80
C ALA A 11 27.93 -8.07 -29.66
N SER A 12 28.84 -8.62 -28.85
CA SER A 12 28.55 -9.33 -27.61
C SER A 12 29.49 -8.73 -26.57
N LEU A 13 29.01 -8.50 -25.35
CA LEU A 13 29.69 -7.86 -24.21
C LEU A 13 29.35 -6.37 -23.95
N PHE A 14 28.10 -5.94 -24.13
CA PHE A 14 27.53 -4.87 -23.29
C PHE A 14 26.08 -5.23 -22.93
N GLY A 15 25.93 -6.39 -22.30
CA GLY A 15 24.71 -6.81 -21.63
C GLY A 15 24.88 -6.79 -20.12
N CYS A 16 25.49 -5.73 -19.55
CA CYS A 16 25.38 -5.51 -18.11
C CYS A 16 23.95 -5.03 -17.85
N GLY A 17 23.13 -5.95 -17.35
CA GLY A 17 21.74 -5.71 -17.03
C GLY A 17 21.59 -4.49 -16.14
N VAL A 18 20.86 -3.50 -16.63
CA VAL A 18 20.18 -2.55 -15.76
C VAL A 18 19.10 -3.36 -15.06
N THR A 19 19.43 -3.96 -13.91
CA THR A 19 18.39 -4.40 -12.99
C THR A 19 17.81 -3.12 -12.41
N SER A 20 16.80 -2.55 -13.07
CA SER A 20 15.95 -1.58 -12.39
C SER A 20 15.51 -2.24 -11.08
N PRO A 21 15.63 -1.58 -9.92
CA PRO A 21 15.05 -2.13 -8.71
C PRO A 21 13.59 -2.41 -9.06
N VAL A 22 13.18 -3.68 -8.99
CA VAL A 22 11.78 -4.04 -9.11
C VAL A 22 11.13 -3.25 -7.99
N LYS A 23 10.45 -2.16 -8.36
CA LYS A 23 9.57 -1.46 -7.46
C LYS A 23 8.49 -2.48 -7.17
N GLU A 24 8.67 -3.29 -6.13
CA GLU A 24 7.59 -4.05 -5.49
C GLU A 24 6.63 -3.06 -4.79
N GLU A 25 6.35 -1.93 -5.44
CA GLU A 25 5.16 -1.17 -5.15
C GLU A 25 4.05 -1.99 -5.76
N LEU A 26 3.15 -2.46 -4.92
CA LEU A 26 1.95 -3.15 -5.32
C LEU A 26 1.00 -2.28 -6.20
N GLY A 27 1.47 -1.14 -6.71
CA GLY A 27 0.81 -0.29 -7.70
C GLY A 27 -0.16 0.73 -7.12
N TYR A 28 -0.24 0.85 -5.79
CA TYR A 28 -1.15 1.79 -5.13
C TYR A 28 -0.38 2.94 -4.47
N GLU A 29 -0.65 4.16 -4.93
CA GLU A 29 -0.32 5.38 -4.20
C GLU A 29 -1.31 5.52 -3.04
N GLY A 30 -0.84 5.34 -1.80
CA GLY A 30 -1.67 5.55 -0.62
C GLY A 30 -2.15 6.99 -0.55
N GLN A 31 -3.47 7.20 -0.67
CA GLN A 31 -4.07 8.52 -0.50
C GLN A 31 -4.80 8.59 0.84
N ASN A 32 -4.39 9.54 1.68
CA ASN A 32 -5.17 9.98 2.83
C ASN A 32 -5.93 11.24 2.42
N SER A 33 -7.21 11.09 2.07
CA SER A 33 -8.07 12.19 1.64
C SER A 33 -8.39 13.19 2.76
N ASP A 34 -8.18 12.79 4.02
CA ASP A 34 -8.71 13.49 5.19
C ASP A 34 -7.69 14.51 5.73
N GLY A 35 -6.46 14.52 5.22
CA GLY A 35 -5.40 15.48 5.56
C GLY A 35 -4.81 15.33 6.97
N LEU A 36 -5.30 14.39 7.77
CA LEU A 36 -4.82 14.10 9.12
C LEU A 36 -3.58 13.20 9.11
N ALA A 37 -2.69 13.35 10.09
CA ALA A 37 -1.68 12.32 10.33
C ALA A 37 -2.34 11.01 10.79
N VAL A 38 -1.69 9.86 10.52
CA VAL A 38 -2.22 8.54 10.87
C VAL A 38 -2.51 8.42 12.38
N SER A 39 -1.62 8.94 13.21
CA SER A 39 -1.79 8.97 14.67
C SER A 39 -2.94 9.88 15.11
N GLU A 40 -3.10 11.03 14.48
CA GLU A 40 -4.19 11.98 14.81
C GLU A 40 -5.56 11.39 14.47
N LEU A 41 -5.68 10.70 13.33
CA LEU A 41 -6.89 9.99 12.97
C LEU A 41 -7.22 8.88 13.98
N LEU A 42 -6.21 8.09 14.38
CA LEU A 42 -6.40 7.03 15.37
C LEU A 42 -6.89 7.58 16.71
N GLU A 43 -6.27 8.65 17.22
CA GLU A 43 -6.68 9.27 18.48
C GLU A 43 -8.06 9.92 18.37
N THR A 44 -8.39 10.54 17.23
CA THR A 44 -9.74 11.05 16.96
C THR A 44 -10.78 9.93 17.04
N LEU A 45 -10.52 8.79 16.40
CA LEU A 45 -11.42 7.63 16.44
C LEU A 45 -11.55 7.03 17.84
N LYS A 46 -10.46 6.93 18.60
CA LYS A 46 -10.48 6.46 20.00
C LYS A 46 -11.27 7.38 20.92
N SER A 47 -11.26 8.69 20.66
CA SER A 47 -11.96 9.68 21.47
C SER A 47 -13.48 9.66 21.26
N ASN A 48 -13.96 9.05 20.18
CA ASN A 48 -15.38 8.97 19.86
C ASN A 48 -16.03 7.77 20.58
N PRO A 49 -17.00 8.00 21.50
CA PRO A 49 -17.63 6.92 22.26
C PRO A 49 -18.47 5.94 21.41
N ASP A 50 -18.87 6.34 20.19
CA ASP A 50 -19.62 5.50 19.26
C ASP A 50 -18.73 4.59 18.41
N VAL A 51 -17.41 4.77 18.48
CA VAL A 51 -16.42 3.97 17.73
C VAL A 51 -15.92 2.82 18.59
N GLN A 52 -16.02 1.60 18.07
CA GLN A 52 -15.49 0.43 18.77
C GLN A 52 -14.05 0.20 18.34
N VAL A 53 -13.11 0.36 19.27
CA VAL A 53 -11.69 0.10 19.03
C VAL A 53 -11.29 -1.22 19.68
N ARG A 54 -10.62 -2.07 18.91
CA ARG A 54 -10.06 -3.34 19.39
C ARG A 54 -8.68 -3.57 18.82
N VAL A 55 -7.91 -4.42 19.49
CA VAL A 55 -6.62 -4.92 18.99
C VAL A 55 -6.80 -6.33 18.47
N ASP A 56 -6.36 -6.59 17.24
CA ASP A 56 -6.31 -7.94 16.65
C ASP A 56 -4.93 -8.18 16.06
N ARG A 57 -4.20 -9.16 16.61
CA ARG A 57 -2.82 -9.51 16.19
C ARG A 57 -1.88 -8.28 16.09
N GLY A 58 -2.00 -7.35 17.04
CA GLY A 58 -1.21 -6.11 17.11
C GLY A 58 -1.77 -4.94 16.29
N TRP A 59 -2.72 -5.17 15.39
CA TRP A 59 -3.38 -4.10 14.64
C TRP A 59 -4.44 -3.42 15.50
N GLN A 60 -4.44 -2.09 15.52
CA GLN A 60 -5.55 -1.34 16.08
C GLN A 60 -6.65 -1.25 15.02
N ILE A 61 -7.84 -1.74 15.35
CA ILE A 61 -9.00 -1.75 14.45
C ILE A 61 -10.10 -0.90 15.07
N ALA A 62 -10.49 0.16 14.36
CA ALA A 62 -11.60 1.02 14.72
C ALA A 62 -12.80 0.73 13.81
N GLU A 63 -13.93 0.36 14.41
CA GLU A 63 -15.20 0.13 13.74
C GLU A 63 -16.11 1.34 13.91
N VAL A 64 -16.44 1.99 12.79
CA VAL A 64 -17.31 3.16 12.72
C VAL A 64 -18.63 2.71 12.09
N LYS A 65 -19.60 2.34 12.95
CA LYS A 65 -20.87 1.74 12.51
C LYS A 65 -21.72 2.70 11.68
N SER A 66 -21.72 3.98 12.03
CA SER A 66 -22.42 5.04 11.28
C SER A 66 -21.96 5.14 9.82
N GLU A 67 -20.69 4.87 9.55
CA GLU A 67 -20.11 4.87 8.20
C GLU A 67 -20.14 3.51 7.52
N ARG A 68 -20.48 2.43 8.26
CA ARG A 68 -20.22 1.03 7.86
C ARG A 68 -18.76 0.84 7.43
N ALA A 69 -17.85 1.38 8.23
CA ALA A 69 -16.42 1.42 7.93
C ALA A 69 -15.57 0.74 9.01
N LEU A 70 -14.49 0.11 8.55
CA LEU A 70 -13.40 -0.40 9.38
C LEU A 70 -12.10 0.30 9.00
N TYR A 71 -11.45 0.89 10.00
CA TYR A 71 -10.10 1.42 9.89
C TYR A 71 -9.15 0.43 10.56
N SER A 72 -8.09 0.03 9.88
CA SER A 72 -7.09 -0.92 10.41
C SER A 72 -5.71 -0.27 10.36
N PHE A 73 -5.14 0.01 11.52
CA PHE A 73 -3.88 0.71 11.71
C PHE A 73 -2.75 -0.28 11.94
N THR A 74 -1.66 -0.09 11.20
CA THR A 74 -0.45 -0.92 11.30
C THR A 74 0.17 -0.86 12.70
N PRO A 75 0.58 -2.00 13.28
CA PRO A 75 1.42 -1.98 14.48
C PRO A 75 2.76 -1.31 14.17
N GLU A 76 3.42 -0.76 15.19
CA GLU A 76 4.74 -0.09 15.06
C GLU A 76 5.81 -1.01 14.45
N THR A 77 5.69 -2.32 14.65
CA THR A 77 6.62 -3.32 14.11
C THR A 77 6.37 -3.68 12.65
N HIS A 78 5.32 -3.15 12.02
CA HIS A 78 4.96 -3.49 10.64
C HIS A 78 5.75 -2.61 9.65
N PRO A 79 6.28 -3.17 8.53
CA PRO A 79 7.05 -2.40 7.54
C PRO A 79 6.30 -1.22 6.92
N ALA A 80 4.97 -1.28 6.88
CA ALA A 80 4.12 -0.21 6.36
C ALA A 80 3.77 0.86 7.42
N HIS A 81 4.28 0.78 8.65
CA HIS A 81 4.03 1.81 9.64
C HIS A 81 4.79 3.12 9.31
N PRO A 82 4.16 4.31 9.45
CA PRO A 82 2.77 4.54 9.83
C PRO A 82 1.81 4.47 8.63
N SER A 83 0.81 3.60 8.70
CA SER A 83 -0.29 3.57 7.73
C SER A 83 -1.55 2.94 8.30
N TYR A 84 -2.66 3.17 7.63
CA TYR A 84 -3.93 2.51 7.88
C TYR A 84 -4.63 2.14 6.57
N VAL A 85 -5.59 1.23 6.66
CA VAL A 85 -6.52 0.92 5.57
C VAL A 85 -7.94 1.20 6.04
N LYS A 86 -8.70 1.99 5.27
CA LYS A 86 -10.14 2.17 5.44
C LYS A 86 -10.87 1.22 4.49
N ARG A 87 -11.78 0.40 5.04
CA ARG A 87 -12.72 -0.43 4.27
C ARG A 87 -14.12 0.06 4.59
N GLN A 88 -14.87 0.51 3.59
CA GLN A 88 -16.21 1.03 3.77
C GLN A 88 -17.17 0.29 2.84
N ILE A 89 -18.33 -0.09 3.39
CA ILE A 89 -19.40 -0.71 2.61
C ILE A 89 -20.21 0.40 1.94
N ILE A 90 -20.12 0.49 0.61
CA ILE A 90 -20.92 1.40 -0.21
C ILE A 90 -22.01 0.58 -0.88
N GLN A 91 -23.24 1.10 -0.90
CA GLN A 91 -24.32 0.48 -1.65
C GLN A 91 -24.63 1.35 -2.87
N LYS A 92 -24.62 0.76 -4.06
CA LYS A 92 -24.95 1.43 -5.32
C LYS A 92 -25.91 0.56 -6.12
N GLU A 93 -27.04 1.14 -6.54
CA GLU A 93 -28.03 0.46 -7.39
C GLU A 93 -28.52 -0.88 -6.82
N GLY A 94 -28.69 -0.94 -5.49
CA GLY A 94 -29.14 -2.16 -4.79
C GLY A 94 -28.04 -3.21 -4.55
N SER A 95 -26.81 -2.96 -5.01
CA SER A 95 -25.65 -3.85 -4.83
C SER A 95 -24.62 -3.24 -3.87
N ILE A 96 -23.80 -4.08 -3.26
CA ILE A 96 -22.65 -3.70 -2.42
C ILE A 96 -21.37 -3.84 -3.25
#